data_AF-A0A2W7J750-F1
#
_entry.id   AF-A0A2W7J750-F1
#
_cell.length_a   1.000
_cell.length_b   1.000
_cell.length_c   1.000
_cell.angle_alpha   90.00
_cell.angle_beta   90.00
_cell.angle_gamma   90.00
#
_symmetry.space_group_name_H-M   'P 1'
#
loop_
_entity.id
_entity.type
_entity.pdbx_description
1 polymer ?
#
loop_
_entity_poly.entity_id
_entity_poly.type
_entity_poly.pdbx_seq_one_letter_code
_entity_poly.pdbx_strand_id
1 'polypeptide(L)'
;MEISRLLKKRQLNVQEQNAIAEHRLLSIAKYWHEHPIPTALFAYGKEQGILWSGTIVLELEIDFPGMPSLFGRILTNTGRFIEFELETDHTHEKLLSVEQWEDVTNAQNFSEHNKGKGIGHGAIAMKIQNQLCGET
;
A
#
# COMPACT_ATOMS: atom_id res chain seq x y z
N MET A 1 8.99 20.15 9.84
CA MET A 1 10.01 19.14 10.20
C MET A 1 10.55 18.59 8.89
N GLU A 2 11.85 18.76 8.60
CA GLU A 2 12.40 18.39 7.29
C GLU A 2 12.61 16.87 7.21
N ILE A 3 11.77 16.16 6.43
CA ILE A 3 11.89 14.71 6.23
C ILE A 3 13.29 14.32 5.71
N SER A 4 13.86 15.14 4.82
CA SER A 4 15.22 14.99 4.29
C SER A 4 16.30 14.93 5.38
N ARG A 5 16.08 15.61 6.51
CA ARG A 5 16.99 15.58 7.66
C ARG A 5 16.79 14.32 8.51
N LEU A 6 15.54 13.86 8.66
CA LEU A 6 15.23 12.63 9.41
C LEU A 6 15.77 11.39 8.70
N LEU A 7 15.66 11.31 7.37
CA LEU A 7 16.16 10.18 6.58
C LEU A 7 17.68 9.96 6.71
N LYS A 8 18.44 11.00 7.09
CA LYS A 8 19.90 10.92 7.29
C LYS A 8 20.32 10.64 8.74
N LYS A 9 19.38 10.61 9.68
CA LYS A 9 19.65 10.47 11.11
C LYS A 9 19.82 8.99 11.49
N ARG A 10 20.90 8.66 12.22
CA ARG A 10 21.20 7.27 12.63
C ARG A 10 20.27 6.74 13.74
N GLN A 11 19.83 7.61 14.64
CA GLN A 11 18.95 7.24 15.76
C GLN A 11 17.69 8.09 15.72
N LEU A 12 16.55 7.42 15.53
CA LEU A 12 15.23 8.05 15.44
C LEU A 12 14.45 7.76 16.72
N ASN A 13 13.79 8.77 17.27
CA ASN A 13 12.77 8.55 18.30
C ASN A 13 11.47 8.03 17.66
N VAL A 14 10.52 7.58 18.47
CA VAL A 14 9.25 7.00 18.00
C VAL A 14 8.46 7.96 17.10
N GLN A 15 8.45 9.26 17.40
CA GLN A 15 7.74 10.25 16.57
C GLN A 15 8.42 10.42 15.20
N GLU A 16 9.75 10.43 15.17
CA GLU A 16 10.52 10.52 13.93
C GLU A 16 10.38 9.25 13.07
N GLN A 17 10.31 8.07 13.71
CA GLN A 17 10.03 6.81 13.02
C GLN A 17 8.63 6.82 12.39
N ASN A 18 7.61 7.25 13.14
CA ASN A 18 6.25 7.39 12.63
C ASN A 18 6.20 8.35 11.44
N ALA A 19 6.87 9.51 11.54
CA ALA A 19 6.90 10.50 10.47
C ALA A 19 7.56 9.96 9.19
N ILE A 20 8.63 9.17 9.31
CA ILE A 20 9.27 8.51 8.15
C ILE A 20 8.35 7.44 7.56
N ALA A 21 7.72 6.61 8.40
CA ALA A 21 6.81 5.56 7.94
C ALA A 21 5.60 6.15 7.19
N GLU A 22 4.97 7.18 7.76
CA GLU A 22 3.88 7.91 7.13
C GLU A 22 4.31 8.54 5.81
N HIS A 23 5.45 9.24 5.78
CA HIS A 23 5.96 9.84 4.55
C HIS A 23 6.23 8.82 3.44
N ARG A 24 6.85 7.68 3.77
CA ARG A 24 7.13 6.62 2.79
C ARG A 24 5.84 6.05 2.21
N LEU A 25 4.92 5.67 3.09
CA LEU A 25 3.65 5.08 2.67
C LEU A 25 2.80 6.07 1.86
N LEU A 26 2.76 7.34 2.28
CA LEU A 26 2.06 8.40 1.54
C LEU A 26 2.66 8.61 0.15
N SER A 27 4.00 8.55 0.03
CA SER A 27 4.68 8.74 -1.24
C SER A 27 4.33 7.62 -2.25
N ILE A 28 4.29 6.36 -1.79
CA ILE A 28 3.88 5.21 -2.61
C ILE A 28 2.41 5.33 -2.99
N ALA A 29 1.54 5.54 -2.00
CA ALA A 29 0.10 5.63 -2.23
C ALA A 29 -0.25 6.79 -3.17
N LYS A 30 0.37 7.95 -2.97
CA LYS A 30 0.17 9.11 -3.85
C LYS A 30 0.66 8.85 -5.27
N TYR A 31 1.84 8.24 -5.43
CA TYR A 31 2.37 7.90 -6.75
C TYR A 31 1.38 7.04 -7.54
N TRP A 32 0.90 5.94 -6.97
CA TRP A 32 -0.04 5.03 -7.63
C TRP A 32 -1.48 5.55 -7.69
N HIS A 33 -1.83 6.56 -6.89
CA HIS A 33 -3.09 7.25 -7.02
C HIS A 33 -3.11 8.20 -8.23
N GLU A 34 -1.97 8.82 -8.54
CA GLU A 34 -1.80 9.77 -9.65
C GLU A 34 -1.39 9.09 -10.97
N HIS A 35 -0.98 7.81 -10.91
CA HIS A 35 -0.50 7.04 -12.06
C HIS A 35 -1.37 5.79 -12.28
N PRO A 36 -1.50 5.30 -13.52
CA PRO A 36 -2.19 4.06 -13.78
C PRO A 36 -1.46 2.89 -13.12
N ILE A 37 -2.23 2.02 -12.45
CA ILE A 37 -1.75 0.70 -12.02
C ILE A 37 -1.78 -0.28 -13.21
N PRO A 38 -1.03 -1.39 -13.15
CA PRO A 38 -1.05 -2.41 -14.19
C PRO A 38 -2.47 -2.94 -14.49
N THR A 39 -2.77 -3.11 -15.77
CA THR A 39 -4.11 -3.48 -16.24
C THR A 39 -4.59 -4.82 -15.68
N ALA A 40 -3.69 -5.81 -15.58
CA ALA A 40 -4.02 -7.12 -15.00
C ALA A 40 -4.48 -6.98 -13.53
N LEU A 41 -3.78 -6.17 -12.71
CA LEU A 41 -4.17 -5.91 -11.33
C LEU A 41 -5.52 -5.17 -11.26
N PHE A 42 -5.70 -4.12 -12.08
CA PHE A 42 -6.94 -3.37 -12.11
C PHE A 42 -8.15 -4.25 -12.46
N ALA A 43 -8.03 -5.05 -13.52
CA ALA A 43 -9.07 -5.93 -14.02
C ALA A 43 -9.40 -7.02 -12.99
N TYR A 44 -8.38 -7.72 -12.48
CA TYR A 44 -8.57 -8.77 -11.49
C TYR A 44 -9.16 -8.23 -10.19
N GLY A 45 -8.66 -7.11 -9.67
CA GLY A 45 -9.24 -6.47 -8.49
C GLY A 45 -10.72 -6.10 -8.69
N LYS A 46 -11.09 -5.61 -9.88
CA LYS A 46 -12.50 -5.31 -10.19
C LYS A 46 -13.37 -6.58 -10.18
N GLU A 47 -12.86 -7.69 -10.72
CA GLU A 47 -13.54 -9.00 -10.65
C GLU A 47 -13.71 -9.49 -9.20
N GLN A 48 -12.75 -9.21 -8.33
CA GLN A 48 -12.83 -9.46 -6.88
C GLN A 48 -13.70 -8.45 -6.11
N GLY A 49 -14.34 -7.50 -6.80
CA GLY A 49 -15.23 -6.51 -6.19
C GLY A 49 -14.53 -5.28 -5.60
N ILE A 50 -13.27 -5.03 -5.95
CA ILE A 50 -12.54 -3.83 -5.52
C ILE A 50 -13.11 -2.58 -6.20
N LEU A 51 -13.49 -1.59 -5.39
CA LEU A 51 -13.84 -0.25 -5.86
C LEU A 51 -12.59 0.64 -5.86
N TRP A 52 -11.98 0.79 -7.03
CA TRP A 52 -10.71 1.51 -7.19
C TRP A 52 -10.76 3.01 -6.83
N SER A 53 -11.92 3.66 -6.88
CA SER A 53 -12.05 5.10 -6.57
C SER A 53 -11.73 5.47 -5.12
N GLY A 54 -11.85 4.53 -4.19
CA GLY A 54 -11.47 4.70 -2.78
C GLY A 54 -10.37 3.75 -2.32
N THR A 55 -9.76 3.01 -3.24
CA THR A 55 -8.71 2.04 -2.94
C THR A 55 -7.35 2.69 -3.19
N ILE A 56 -6.42 2.49 -2.27
CA ILE A 56 -5.03 2.95 -2.44
C ILE A 56 -4.07 1.78 -2.50
N VAL A 57 -3.01 1.92 -3.29
CA VAL A 57 -1.89 0.99 -3.31
C VAL A 57 -0.94 1.36 -2.19
N LEU A 58 -0.64 0.41 -1.30
CA LEU A 58 0.30 0.61 -0.19
C LEU A 58 1.72 0.15 -0.58
N GLU A 59 1.78 -0.86 -1.44
CA GLU A 59 2.99 -1.46 -1.97
C GLU A 59 2.66 -2.09 -3.31
N LEU A 60 3.53 -1.90 -4.30
CA LEU A 60 3.47 -2.58 -5.58
C LEU A 60 4.88 -2.70 -6.13
N GLU A 61 5.33 -3.92 -6.25
CA GLU A 61 6.56 -4.30 -6.92
C GLU A 61 6.21 -5.05 -8.21
N ILE A 62 7.04 -4.83 -9.22
CA ILE A 62 6.84 -5.31 -10.59
C ILE A 62 8.12 -6.03 -10.99
N ASP A 63 7.98 -7.20 -11.61
CA ASP A 63 9.08 -7.99 -12.17
C ASP A 63 10.16 -8.41 -11.19
N PHE A 64 9.85 -8.57 -9.89
CA PHE A 64 10.85 -8.99 -8.91
C PHE A 64 10.61 -10.45 -8.46
N PRO A 65 11.64 -11.33 -8.48
CA PRO A 65 13.05 -11.08 -8.74
C PRO A 65 13.51 -11.31 -10.21
N GLY A 66 12.70 -10.96 -11.21
CA GLY A 66 13.09 -10.96 -12.62
C GLY A 66 12.12 -11.68 -13.58
N MET A 67 10.91 -12.00 -13.14
CA MET A 67 9.87 -12.63 -13.96
C MET A 67 8.62 -11.75 -14.00
N PRO A 68 7.83 -11.76 -15.09
CA PRO A 68 6.58 -11.02 -15.21
C PRO A 68 5.57 -11.30 -14.08
N SER A 69 5.63 -10.50 -13.03
CA SER A 69 4.78 -10.64 -11.85
C SER A 69 4.48 -9.30 -11.21
N LEU A 70 3.35 -9.24 -10.53
CA LEU A 70 2.90 -8.12 -9.71
C LEU A 70 2.66 -8.61 -8.30
N PHE A 71 3.28 -7.97 -7.31
CA PHE A 71 3.03 -8.29 -5.93
C PHE A 71 2.98 -7.04 -5.06
N GLY A 72 2.23 -7.11 -3.98
CA GLY A 72 2.12 -5.98 -3.07
C GLY A 72 0.86 -6.01 -2.24
N ARG A 73 0.42 -4.83 -1.84
CA ARG A 73 -0.70 -4.66 -0.92
C ARG A 73 -1.55 -3.45 -1.28
N ILE A 74 -2.86 -3.64 -1.25
CA ILE A 74 -3.84 -2.56 -1.39
C ILE A 74 -4.66 -2.39 -0.11
N LEU A 75 -5.12 -1.16 0.13
CA LEU A 75 -6.14 -0.84 1.11
C LEU A 75 -7.42 -0.46 0.37
N THR A 76 -8.42 -1.32 0.45
CA THR A 76 -9.71 -1.15 -0.22
C THR A 76 -10.50 0.02 0.35
N ASN A 77 -11.45 0.54 -0.42
CA ASN A 77 -12.39 1.59 0.03
C ASN A 77 -13.20 1.23 1.29
N THR A 78 -13.24 -0.04 1.69
CA THR A 78 -13.94 -0.52 2.89
C THR A 78 -13.00 -0.72 4.09
N GLY A 79 -11.73 -0.34 3.96
CA GLY A 79 -10.73 -0.48 5.02
C GLY A 79 -10.11 -1.88 5.12
N ARG A 80 -10.31 -2.74 4.12
CA ARG A 80 -9.67 -4.07 4.06
C ARG A 80 -8.29 -4.02 3.42
N PHE A 81 -7.35 -4.78 3.95
CA PHE A 81 -6.00 -4.93 3.41
C PHE A 81 -5.93 -6.22 2.62
N ILE A 82 -5.62 -6.11 1.33
CA ILE A 82 -5.44 -7.27 0.46
C ILE A 82 -3.96 -7.37 0.08
N GLU A 83 -3.33 -8.49 0.43
CA GLU A 83 -2.05 -8.90 -0.13
C GLU A 83 -2.28 -9.70 -1.41
N PHE A 84 -1.47 -9.44 -2.43
CA PHE A 84 -1.62 -10.09 -3.72
C PHE A 84 -0.27 -10.44 -4.34
N GLU A 85 -0.30 -11.49 -5.14
CA GLU A 85 0.77 -11.94 -6.04
C GLU A 85 0.12 -12.51 -7.30
N LEU A 86 0.41 -11.90 -8.44
CA LEU A 86 -0.19 -12.20 -9.73
C LEU A 86 0.93 -12.46 -10.73
N GLU A 87 0.91 -13.62 -11.40
CA GLU A 87 1.75 -13.81 -12.59
C GLU A 87 1.02 -13.22 -13.80
N THR A 88 1.76 -12.49 -14.63
CA THR A 88 1.20 -11.80 -15.79
C THR A 88 2.02 -12.07 -17.05
N ASP A 89 1.54 -11.60 -18.19
CA ASP A 89 2.42 -11.42 -19.33
C ASP A 89 3.43 -10.27 -19.10
N HIS A 90 4.40 -10.14 -20.00
CA HIS A 90 5.50 -9.17 -19.91
C HIS A 90 5.03 -7.71 -20.05
N THR A 91 3.78 -7.49 -20.46
CA THR A 91 3.17 -6.15 -20.54
C THR A 91 2.29 -5.85 -19.33
N HIS A 92 2.11 -6.82 -18.42
CA HIS A 92 1.18 -6.76 -17.29
C HIS A 92 -0.25 -6.42 -17.68
N GLU A 93 -0.63 -6.76 -18.91
CA GLU A 93 -1.98 -6.56 -19.42
C GLU A 93 -2.86 -7.78 -19.19
N LYS A 94 -2.26 -8.97 -19.22
CA LYS A 94 -2.97 -10.24 -19.07
C LYS A 94 -2.51 -10.96 -17.82
N LEU A 95 -3.48 -11.38 -17.02
CA LEU A 95 -3.28 -12.29 -15.90
C LEU A 95 -3.03 -13.71 -16.44
N LEU A 96 -1.99 -14.37 -15.94
CA LEU A 96 -1.68 -15.78 -16.25
C LEU A 96 -2.11 -16.69 -15.09
N SER A 97 -1.75 -16.33 -13.86
CA SER A 97 -2.16 -17.02 -12.65
C SER A 97 -2.26 -16.06 -11.46
N VAL A 98 -2.93 -16.53 -10.40
CA VAL A 98 -3.06 -15.83 -9.12
C VAL A 98 -2.38 -16.73 -8.09
N GLU A 99 -1.22 -16.31 -7.62
CA GLU A 99 -0.48 -17.04 -6.58
C GLU A 99 -0.98 -16.63 -5.19
N GLN A 100 -1.39 -15.36 -5.03
CA GLN A 100 -1.95 -14.85 -3.78
C GLN A 100 -3.02 -13.78 -4.02
N TRP A 101 -4.10 -13.85 -3.24
CA TRP A 101 -5.10 -12.79 -3.06
C TRP A 101 -5.79 -12.96 -1.70
N GLU A 102 -5.23 -12.37 -0.65
CA GLU A 102 -5.59 -12.66 0.74
C GLU A 102 -6.01 -11.40 1.52
N ASP A 103 -7.12 -11.51 2.27
CA ASP A 103 -7.51 -10.49 3.24
C ASP A 103 -6.68 -10.60 4.52
N VAL A 104 -5.70 -9.72 4.65
CA VAL A 104 -4.77 -9.65 5.78
C VAL A 104 -5.15 -8.55 6.77
N THR A 105 -6.39 -8.06 6.75
CA THR A 105 -6.87 -6.96 7.61
C THR A 105 -6.65 -7.27 9.08
N ASN A 106 -6.96 -8.50 9.52
CA ASN A 106 -6.84 -8.91 10.92
C ASN A 106 -5.38 -8.97 11.41
N ALA A 107 -4.40 -9.05 10.50
CA ALA A 107 -2.99 -9.02 10.83
C ALA A 107 -2.45 -7.58 11.01
N GLN A 108 -3.23 -6.56 10.63
CA GLN A 108 -2.79 -5.17 10.70
C GLN A 108 -2.94 -4.58 12.11
N ASN A 109 -1.99 -3.73 12.49
CA ASN A 109 -2.06 -2.95 13.73
C ASN A 109 -2.76 -1.61 13.48
N PHE A 110 -3.98 -1.48 14.00
CA PHE A 110 -4.80 -0.26 13.93
C PHE A 110 -4.66 0.65 15.15
N SER A 111 -3.79 0.33 16.11
CA SER A 111 -3.62 1.17 17.29
C SER A 111 -2.85 2.45 16.96
N GLU A 112 -3.41 3.60 17.34
CA GLU A 112 -2.73 4.90 17.28
C GLU A 112 -1.64 5.06 18.34
N HIS A 113 -1.66 4.21 19.37
CA HIS A 113 -0.77 4.30 20.52
C HIS A 113 -0.26 2.92 20.94
N ASN A 114 0.89 2.52 20.41
CA ASN A 114 1.63 1.35 20.85
C ASN A 114 2.80 1.78 21.74
N LYS A 115 2.78 1.38 23.02
CA LYS A 115 3.84 1.73 23.98
C LYS A 115 5.22 1.31 23.43
N GLY A 116 6.09 2.29 23.23
CA GLY A 116 7.46 2.09 22.73
C GLY A 116 7.60 1.80 21.22
N LYS A 117 6.50 1.69 20.46
CA LYS A 117 6.51 1.43 19.00
C LYS A 117 5.85 2.53 18.16
N GLY A 118 4.95 3.32 18.74
CA GLY A 118 4.28 4.41 18.02
C GLY A 118 2.96 3.99 17.37
N ILE A 119 2.67 4.54 16.19
CA ILE A 119 1.40 4.32 15.49
C ILE A 119 1.52 3.03 14.68
N GLY A 120 0.48 2.19 14.71
CA GLY A 120 0.43 0.96 13.92
C GLY A 120 0.34 1.23 12.41
N HIS A 121 0.88 0.32 11.59
CA HIS A 121 0.87 0.47 10.14
C HIS A 121 -0.55 0.62 9.56
N GLY A 122 -1.52 -0.15 10.07
CA GLY A 122 -2.91 -0.07 9.64
C GLY A 122 -3.52 1.31 9.93
N ALA A 123 -3.21 1.89 11.10
CA ALA A 123 -3.66 3.25 11.44
C ALA A 123 -3.05 4.32 10.53
N ILE A 124 -1.76 4.20 10.19
CA ILE A 124 -1.09 5.10 9.24
C ILE A 124 -1.72 4.98 7.85
N ALA A 125 -1.97 3.76 7.37
CA ALA A 125 -2.57 3.51 6.05
C ALA A 125 -3.99 4.09 5.95
N MET A 126 -4.84 3.89 6.97
CA MET A 126 -6.19 4.48 7.02
C MET A 126 -6.15 6.01 7.00
N LYS A 127 -5.20 6.62 7.75
CA LYS A 127 -4.99 8.07 7.72
C LYS A 127 -4.66 8.57 6.31
N ILE A 128 -3.77 7.86 5.60
CA ILE A 128 -3.37 8.20 4.23
C ILE A 128 -4.54 8.02 3.26
N GLN A 129 -5.31 6.94 3.38
CA GLN A 129 -6.50 6.74 2.55
C GLN A 129 -7.49 7.88 2.74
N ASN A 130 -7.77 8.29 3.98
CA ASN A 130 -8.64 9.44 4.22
C ASN A 130 -8.06 10.75 3.63
N GLN A 131 -6.75 10.92 3.64
CA GLN A 131 -6.11 12.10 3.04
C GLN A 131 -6.20 12.12 1.50
N LEU A 132 -6.11 10.96 0.84
CA LEU A 132 -6.09 10.86 -0.62
C LEU A 132 -7.49 10.70 -1.23
N CYS A 133 -8.38 9.97 -0.54
CA CYS A 133 -9.70 9.59 -1.05
C CYS A 133 -10.87 10.21 -0.27
N GLY A 134 -10.60 10.83 0.89
CA GLY A 134 -11.63 11.54 1.65
C GLY A 134 -11.94 12.88 1.01
N GLU A 135 -13.19 13.06 0.59
CA GLU A 135 -13.76 14.38 0.30
C GLU A 135 -13.78 15.24 1.57
N THR A 136 -13.33 16.50 1.46
CA THR A 136 -13.68 17.58 2.40
C THR A 136 -15.18 17.79 2.52
#